data_AF-A0A3N5PTW7-F1
#
_entry.id   AF-A0A3N5PTW7-F1
#
_cell.length_a   1.000
_cell.length_b   1.000
_cell.length_c   1.000
_cell.angle_alpha   90.00
_cell.angle_beta   90.00
_cell.angle_gamma   90.00
#
_symmetry.space_group_name_H-M   'P 1'
#
loop_
_entity.id
_entity.type
_entity.pdbx_description
1 polymer ?
#
loop_
_entity_poly.entity_id
_entity_poly.type
_entity_poly.pdbx_seq_one_letter_code
_entity_poly.pdbx_strand_id
1 'polypeptide(L)' 'MQTHLDLGQGYAMGTQYEVFAMADEAYAAPRQTLSEALQIKGIDRERFLLPEVGGWFTVPPR' A
#
# COMPACT_ATOMS: atom_id res chain seq x y z
N MET A 1 2.34 -5.50 -5.14
CA MET A 1 1.15 -5.54 -6.01
C MET A 1 0.84 -6.92 -6.54
N GLN A 2 1.75 -7.60 -7.27
CA GLN A 2 1.50 -8.95 -7.80
C GLN A 2 1.05 -9.93 -6.69
N THR A 3 1.73 -9.95 -5.54
CA THR A 3 1.35 -10.75 -4.37
C THR A 3 -0.07 -10.49 -3.86
N HIS A 4 -0.57 -9.24 -3.90
CA HIS A 4 -1.95 -8.93 -3.48
C HIS A 4 -2.98 -9.52 -4.46
N LEU A 5 -2.67 -9.53 -5.76
CA LEU A 5 -3.49 -10.17 -6.78
C LEU A 5 -3.48 -11.69 -6.62
N ASP A 6 -2.30 -12.28 -6.41
CA ASP A 6 -2.10 -13.73 -6.30
C ASP A 6 -2.82 -14.32 -5.07
N LEU A 7 -2.92 -13.55 -3.98
CA LEU A 7 -3.59 -13.96 -2.74
C LEU A 7 -5.11 -13.71 -2.75
N GLY A 8 -5.70 -13.41 -3.92
CA GLY A 8 -7.15 -13.32 -4.07
C GLY A 8 -7.75 -11.97 -3.72
N GLN A 9 -6.97 -10.88 -3.75
CA GLN A 9 -7.47 -9.49 -3.69
C GLN A 9 -8.30 -9.13 -2.43
N GLY A 10 -8.08 -9.82 -1.32
CA GLY A 10 -8.58 -9.38 -0.01
C GLY A 10 -7.88 -8.09 0.44
N TYR A 11 -8.24 -7.56 1.62
CA TYR A 11 -7.60 -6.35 2.13
C TYR A 11 -6.09 -6.55 2.33
N ALA A 12 -5.31 -5.61 1.79
CA ALA A 12 -3.86 -5.54 2.00
C ALA A 12 -3.46 -4.18 2.54
N MET A 13 -2.31 -4.16 3.20
CA MET A 13 -1.71 -2.95 3.74
C MET A 13 -0.26 -2.89 3.30
N GLY A 14 0.16 -1.73 2.80
CA GLY A 14 1.58 -1.48 2.66
C GLY A 14 2.21 -1.28 4.05
N THR A 15 3.30 -1.98 4.33
CA THR A 15 4.13 -1.74 5.52
C THR A 15 5.56 -1.46 5.07
N GLN A 16 6.41 -0.96 5.97
CA GLN A 16 7.85 -0.73 5.74
C GLN A 16 8.23 0.41 4.76
N TYR A 17 7.27 1.18 4.23
CA TYR A 17 7.57 2.43 3.52
C TYR A 17 7.71 3.60 4.51
N GLU A 18 8.56 4.59 4.22
CA GLU A 18 8.63 5.86 4.96
C GLU A 18 9.00 5.75 6.46
N VAL A 19 9.83 4.78 6.87
CA VAL A 19 10.28 4.67 8.29
C VAL A 19 11.80 4.64 8.44
N PHE A 20 12.50 3.88 7.59
CA PHE A 20 13.96 3.80 7.61
C PHE A 20 14.49 3.78 6.18
N ALA A 21 15.57 4.51 5.91
CA ALA A 21 16.28 4.47 4.63
C ALA A 21 17.10 3.17 4.55
N MET A 22 16.41 2.06 4.27
CA MET A 22 17.01 0.72 4.15
C MET A 22 17.50 0.43 2.73
N ALA A 23 17.17 1.30 1.77
CA ALA A 23 17.50 1.19 0.34
C ALA A 23 17.69 2.58 -0.29
N ASP A 24 18.29 2.63 -1.49
CA ASP A 24 18.55 3.84 -2.28
C ASP A 24 17.29 4.35 -3.00
N GLU A 25 16.20 4.52 -2.26
CA GLU A 25 14.96 5.11 -2.76
C GLU A 25 14.66 6.41 -2.02
N ALA A 26 14.13 7.40 -2.75
CA ALA A 26 13.66 8.62 -2.13
C ALA A 26 12.51 8.27 -1.17
N TYR A 27 12.46 8.95 -0.03
CA TYR A 27 11.54 8.63 1.09
C TYR A 27 10.08 8.38 0.65
N ALA A 28 9.54 9.22 -0.24
CA ALA A 28 8.16 9.13 -0.73
C ALA A 28 7.96 8.25 -1.97
N ALA A 29 9.04 7.77 -2.61
CA ALA A 29 8.98 7.03 -3.87
C ALA A 29 8.16 5.73 -3.79
N PRO A 30 8.22 4.94 -2.71
CA PRO A 30 7.40 3.73 -2.59
C PRO A 30 5.91 4.03 -2.59
N ARG A 31 5.49 5.06 -1.85
CA ARG A 31 4.08 5.46 -1.72
C ARG A 31 3.51 5.95 -3.06
N GLN A 32 4.30 6.71 -3.81
CA GLN A 32 3.94 7.17 -5.16
C GLN A 32 3.81 5.99 -6.12
N THR A 33 4.84 5.14 -6.19
CA THR A 33 4.87 3.95 -7.07
C THR A 33 3.71 2.99 -6.78
N LEU A 34 3.40 2.75 -5.50
CA LEU A 34 2.26 1.93 -5.10
C LEU A 34 0.92 2.57 -5.47
N SER A 35 0.77 3.88 -5.28
CA SER A 35 -0.45 4.61 -5.65
C SER A 35 -0.71 4.55 -7.15
N GLU A 36 0.33 4.71 -7.98
CA GLU A 36 0.24 4.58 -9.44
C GLU A 36 -0.13 3.15 -9.85
N ALA A 37 0.51 2.14 -9.24
CA ALA A 37 0.22 0.75 -9.55
C ALA A 37 -1.23 0.35 -9.20
N LEU A 38 -1.79 0.91 -8.11
CA LEU A 38 -3.20 0.72 -7.75
C LEU A 38 -4.13 1.33 -8.82
N GLN A 39 -3.83 2.54 -9.29
CA GLN A 39 -4.59 3.21 -10.36
C GLN A 39 -4.55 2.40 -11.67
N ILE A 40 -3.35 1.98 -12.10
CA ILE A 40 -3.16 1.20 -13.34
C ILE A 40 -3.93 -0.13 -13.30
N LYS A 41 -4.02 -0.76 -12.11
CA LYS A 41 -4.70 -2.05 -11.92
C LYS A 41 -6.18 -1.92 -11.57
N GLY A 42 -6.72 -0.70 -11.48
CA GLY A 42 -8.13 -0.46 -11.14
C GLY A 42 -8.52 -0.97 -9.76
N ILE A 43 -7.58 -1.03 -8.81
CA ILE A 43 -7.84 -1.50 -7.45
C ILE A 43 -8.33 -0.32 -6.62
N ASP A 44 -9.45 -0.53 -5.94
CA ASP A 44 -9.98 0.44 -4.98
C ASP A 44 -8.99 0.67 -3.85
N ARG A 45 -8.74 1.94 -3.50
CA ARG A 45 -7.87 2.32 -2.38
C ARG A 45 -8.40 1.79 -1.05
N GLU A 46 -9.71 1.54 -0.94
CA GLU A 46 -10.30 0.90 0.24
C GLU A 46 -9.86 -0.56 0.40
N ARG A 47 -9.44 -1.23 -0.67
CA ARG A 47 -8.95 -2.62 -0.65
C ARG A 47 -7.44 -2.72 -0.43
N PHE A 48 -6.70 -1.63 -0.63
CA PHE A 48 -5.26 -1.56 -0.39
C PHE A 48 -4.90 -0.29 0.38
N LEU A 49 -4.77 -0.43 1.69
CA LEU A 49 -4.58 0.68 2.61
C LEU A 49 -3.11 1.15 2.63
N LEU A 50 -2.95 2.48 2.54
CA LEU A 50 -1.66 3.18 2.70
C LEU A 50 -1.80 4.26 3.80
N PRO A 51 -1.92 3.86 5.08
CA PRO A 51 -2.06 4.82 6.17
C PRO A 51 -0.85 5.77 6.27
N GLU A 52 -1.06 6.93 6.87
CA GLU A 52 0.02 7.82 7.29
C GLU A 52 0.78 7.22 8.47
N VAL A 53 2.04 7.60 8.65
CA VAL A 53 2.84 7.17 9.80
C VAL A 53 2.20 7.66 11.10
N GLY A 54 1.85 6.72 11.98
CA GLY A 54 1.14 7.01 13.23
C GLY A 54 -0.37 7.27 13.06
N GLY A 55 -0.90 7.16 11.84
CA GLY A 55 -2.31 7.33 11.55
C GLY A 55 -3.15 6.11 11.93
N TRP A 56 -4.41 6.36 12.29
CA TRP A 56 -5.41 5.30 12.54
C TRP A 56 -6.15 4.97 11.25
N PHE A 57 -6.54 3.70 11.10
CA PHE A 57 -7.40 3.23 10.01
C PHE A 57 -8.30 2.12 10.53
N THR A 58 -9.38 1.84 9.80
CA THR A 58 -10.32 0.76 10.11
C THR A 58 -10.31 -0.27 8.99
N VAL A 59 -10.39 -1.55 9.35
CA VAL A 59 -10.57 -2.65 8.39
C VAL A 59 -12.02 -3.10 8.48
N PRO A 60 -12.81 -3.05 7.39
CA PRO A 60 -14.18 -3.51 7.42
C PRO A 60 -14.26 -5.00 7.83
N PRO A 61 -15.22 -5.40 8.67
CA PRO A 61 -15.48 -6.80 8.93
C PRO A 61 -15.89 -7.51 7.63
N ARG A 62 -15.48 -8.77 7.48
CA ARG A 62 -15.76 -9.62 6.31
C ARG A 62 -17.19 -10.16 6.33
#